data_AF-A0A9P3PQV4-F1
#
_entry.id   AF-A0A9P3PQV4-F1
#
_cell.length_a   1.000
_cell.length_b   1.000
_cell.length_c   1.000
_cell.angle_alpha   90.00
_cell.angle_beta   90.00
_cell.angle_gamma   90.00
#
_symmetry.space_group_name_H-M   'P 1'
#
loop_
_entity.id
_entity.type
_entity.pdbx_description
1 polymer ?
#
loop_
_entity_poly.entity_id
_entity_poly.type
_entity_poly.pdbx_seq_one_letter_code
_entity_poly.pdbx_strand_id
1 'polypeptide(L)'
;MENFDHVAKQLHTIDLLGLTSPFKSQWSSLRKDFRDLVWHFRSNAGFISARLKMFCTVVLPLAARNASTSRSHDEKLQVLRSFMSISADHAALTRNLAGNALKFNNALNSFNTEFLKFASQRVTAGPRELRELSQKLTDLEGNVRKLCLANGKFSSPDVTHLTYCIHRTCAWSKRKSSRARMSHQQLTPGTTDFATIDRLYEQLDLTRNEVAHAQYTAQVCHRKTDAITTAQTTMSTLVSDEMIALESGLSFFLIVWSALQSDCADILHWLQNPRNHPETPGAIVALLDGGQTLYATVADALDTCVMGIDPSHFTNP
;
A
#
# COMPACT_ATOMS: atom_id res chain seq x y z
N MET A 1 1.94 -14.90 6.11
CA MET A 1 1.47 -15.80 7.20
C MET A 1 2.60 -16.56 7.87
N GLU A 2 3.54 -17.16 7.13
CA GLU A 2 4.66 -17.93 7.70
C GLU A 2 5.48 -17.17 8.76
N ASN A 3 5.76 -15.88 8.54
CA ASN A 3 6.48 -15.07 9.52
C ASN A 3 5.71 -14.93 10.84
N PHE A 4 4.38 -14.79 10.79
CA PHE A 4 3.54 -14.76 11.99
C PHE A 4 3.59 -16.09 12.74
N ASP A 5 3.60 -17.21 12.02
CA ASP A 5 3.74 -18.54 12.61
C ASP A 5 5.12 -18.77 13.23
N HIS A 6 6.17 -18.22 12.62
CA HIS A 6 7.52 -18.28 13.16
C HIS A 6 7.63 -17.51 14.49
N VAL A 7 7.13 -16.28 14.54
CA VAL A 7 7.07 -15.49 15.79
C VAL A 7 6.18 -16.16 16.83
N ALA A 8 5.04 -16.74 16.43
CA ALA A 8 4.16 -17.45 17.35
C ALA A 8 4.87 -18.61 18.07
N LYS A 9 5.72 -19.36 17.36
CA LYS A 9 6.53 -20.44 17.95
C LYS A 9 7.55 -19.89 18.96
N GLN A 10 8.21 -18.78 18.64
CA GLN A 10 9.15 -18.14 19.56
C GLN A 10 8.45 -17.63 20.83
N LEU A 11 7.31 -16.95 20.68
CA LEU A 11 6.50 -16.49 21.81
C LEU A 11 5.99 -17.64 22.66
N HIS A 12 5.58 -18.76 22.05
CA HIS A 12 5.14 -19.93 22.80
C HIS A 12 6.26 -20.49 23.70
N THR A 13 7.49 -20.59 23.18
CA THR A 13 8.64 -21.02 23.99
C THR A 13 8.89 -20.09 25.17
N ILE A 14 8.69 -18.78 24.99
CA ILE A 14 8.84 -17.78 26.06
C ILE A 14 7.69 -17.90 27.07
N ASP A 15 6.45 -18.10 26.63
CA ASP A 15 5.29 -18.30 27.49
C ASP A 15 5.45 -19.52 28.41
N LEU A 16 6.08 -20.61 27.91
CA LEU A 16 6.37 -21.80 28.71
C LEU A 16 7.34 -21.55 29.87
N LEU A 17 8.09 -20.45 29.86
CA LEU A 17 8.95 -20.05 30.97
C LEU A 17 8.17 -19.46 32.16
N GLY A 18 6.87 -19.16 31.99
CA GLY A 18 6.02 -18.64 33.07
C GLY A 18 6.43 -17.27 33.60
N LEU A 19 7.14 -16.47 32.80
CA LEU A 19 7.75 -15.21 33.25
C LEU A 19 6.79 -14.01 33.25
N THR A 20 5.64 -14.12 32.57
CA THR A 20 4.63 -13.07 32.39
C THR A 20 3.30 -13.69 31.93
N SER A 21 2.24 -12.88 31.81
CA SER A 21 0.99 -13.28 31.17
C SER A 21 1.24 -13.73 29.72
N PRO A 22 0.63 -14.81 29.23
CA PRO A 22 0.94 -15.36 27.91
C PRO A 22 0.74 -14.36 26.76
N PHE A 23 1.74 -14.22 25.89
CA PHE A 23 1.67 -13.36 24.69
C PHE A 23 0.86 -13.99 23.56
N LYS A 24 0.72 -15.32 23.57
CA LYS A 24 0.06 -16.09 22.50
C LYS A 24 -1.34 -15.60 22.13
N SER A 25 -2.16 -15.20 23.11
CA SER A 25 -3.55 -14.78 22.85
C SER A 25 -3.59 -13.48 22.05
N GLN A 26 -2.83 -12.47 22.47
CA GLN A 26 -2.72 -11.18 21.78
C GLN A 26 -2.13 -11.35 20.38
N TRP A 27 -1.06 -12.14 20.26
CA TRP A 27 -0.46 -12.44 18.95
C TRP A 27 -1.43 -13.14 17.99
N SER A 28 -2.24 -14.06 18.50
CA SER A 28 -3.26 -14.75 17.71
C SER A 28 -4.35 -13.79 17.21
N SER A 29 -4.71 -12.79 18.02
CA SER A 29 -5.63 -11.73 17.60
C SER A 29 -5.01 -10.89 16.47
N LEU A 30 -3.78 -10.41 16.64
CA LEU A 30 -3.08 -9.64 15.60
C LEU A 30 -2.93 -10.43 14.29
N ARG A 31 -2.63 -11.73 14.39
CA ARG A 31 -2.56 -12.62 13.22
C ARG A 31 -3.90 -12.72 12.50
N LYS A 32 -5.00 -12.81 13.24
CA LYS A 32 -6.36 -12.82 12.66
C LYS A 32 -6.66 -11.49 11.98
N ASP A 33 -6.39 -10.37 12.64
CA ASP A 33 -6.63 -9.04 12.09
C ASP A 33 -5.81 -8.80 10.81
N PHE A 34 -4.55 -9.26 10.79
CA PHE A 34 -3.70 -9.22 9.60
C PHE A 34 -4.27 -10.06 8.46
N ARG A 35 -4.73 -11.28 8.75
CA ARG A 35 -5.36 -12.16 7.76
C ARG A 35 -6.61 -11.49 7.16
N ASP A 36 -7.47 -10.92 7.98
CA ASP A 36 -8.66 -10.21 7.53
C ASP A 36 -8.28 -8.97 6.69
N LEU A 37 -7.20 -8.27 7.06
CA LEU A 37 -6.67 -7.13 6.31
C LEU A 37 -6.16 -7.53 4.91
N VAL A 38 -5.38 -8.61 4.82
CA VAL A 38 -4.85 -9.12 3.53
C VAL A 38 -6.01 -9.60 2.63
N TRP A 39 -7.05 -10.19 3.20
CA TRP A 39 -8.25 -10.56 2.44
C TRP A 39 -8.96 -9.35 1.83
N HIS A 40 -9.15 -8.28 2.62
CA HIS A 40 -9.73 -7.05 2.12
C HIS A 40 -8.83 -6.37 1.08
N PHE A 41 -7.51 -6.39 1.28
CA PHE A 41 -6.53 -5.91 0.30
C PHE A 41 -6.67 -6.63 -1.04
N ARG A 42 -6.71 -7.96 -1.03
CA ARG A 42 -6.95 -8.78 -2.23
C ARG A 42 -8.27 -8.40 -2.91
N SER A 43 -9.35 -8.32 -2.14
CA SER A 43 -10.69 -8.02 -2.68
C SER A 43 -10.71 -6.63 -3.34
N ASN A 44 -10.05 -5.65 -2.71
CA ASN A 44 -9.93 -4.29 -3.22
C ASN A 44 -9.12 -4.24 -4.53
N ALA A 45 -8.01 -4.97 -4.62
CA ALA A 45 -7.24 -5.12 -5.86
C ALA A 45 -8.11 -5.63 -7.02
N GLY A 46 -8.95 -6.64 -6.76
CA GLY A 46 -9.90 -7.17 -7.74
C GLY A 46 -10.95 -6.16 -8.17
N PHE A 47 -11.50 -5.37 -7.24
CA PHE A 47 -12.46 -4.30 -7.56
C PHE A 47 -11.84 -3.19 -8.41
N ILE A 48 -10.59 -2.81 -8.13
CA ILE A 48 -9.85 -1.83 -8.93
C ILE A 48 -9.64 -2.40 -10.33
N SER A 49 -9.08 -3.60 -10.46
CA SER A 49 -8.86 -4.27 -11.75
C SER A 49 -10.13 -4.30 -12.61
N ALA A 50 -11.25 -4.78 -12.05
CA ALA A 50 -12.52 -4.85 -12.76
C ALA A 50 -13.00 -3.48 -13.25
N ARG A 51 -12.83 -2.42 -12.45
CA ARG A 51 -13.22 -1.05 -12.83
C ARG A 51 -12.31 -0.49 -13.91
N LEU A 52 -11.01 -0.72 -13.83
CA LEU A 52 -10.07 -0.32 -14.88
C LEU A 52 -10.36 -1.02 -16.20
N LYS A 53 -10.68 -2.32 -16.18
CA LYS A 53 -11.10 -3.06 -17.39
C LYS A 53 -12.38 -2.50 -17.98
N MET A 54 -13.38 -2.22 -17.15
CA MET A 54 -14.62 -1.59 -17.60
C MET A 54 -14.37 -0.20 -18.19
N PHE A 55 -13.49 0.59 -17.58
CA PHE A 55 -13.08 1.89 -18.09
C PHE A 55 -12.49 1.77 -19.50
N CYS A 56 -11.53 0.86 -19.67
CA CYS A 56 -10.82 0.67 -20.94
C CYS A 56 -11.70 0.07 -22.05
N THR A 57 -12.60 -0.86 -21.71
CA THR A 57 -13.37 -1.63 -22.70
C THR A 57 -14.73 -1.03 -23.03
N VAL A 58 -15.31 -0.26 -22.11
CA VAL A 58 -16.67 0.30 -22.26
C VAL A 58 -16.65 1.82 -22.23
N VAL A 59 -16.12 2.42 -21.17
CA VAL A 59 -16.26 3.87 -20.93
C VAL A 59 -15.46 4.68 -21.94
N LEU A 60 -14.16 4.40 -22.09
CA LEU A 60 -13.28 5.14 -23.02
C LEU A 60 -13.75 5.00 -24.48
N PRO A 61 -14.03 3.80 -25.02
CA PRO A 61 -14.51 3.68 -26.39
C PRO A 61 -15.87 4.37 -26.61
N LEU A 62 -16.76 4.34 -25.62
CA LEU A 62 -18.05 5.02 -25.72
C LEU A 62 -17.87 6.55 -25.74
N ALA A 63 -16.99 7.08 -24.88
CA ALA A 63 -16.68 8.52 -24.83
C ALA A 63 -16.01 9.01 -26.13
N ALA A 64 -15.07 8.24 -26.67
CA ALA A 64 -14.27 8.60 -27.86
C ALA A 64 -15.07 8.60 -29.18
N ARG A 65 -16.23 7.94 -29.25
CA ARG A 65 -17.06 7.92 -30.47
C ARG A 65 -17.50 9.33 -30.86
N ASN A 66 -17.59 9.64 -32.15
CA ASN A 66 -18.23 10.89 -32.58
C ASN A 66 -19.72 10.88 -32.21
N ALA A 67 -20.23 11.94 -31.59
CA ALA A 67 -21.66 12.07 -31.31
C ALA A 67 -22.38 12.48 -32.60
N SER A 68 -23.12 11.54 -33.21
CA SER A 68 -23.93 11.82 -34.41
C SER A 68 -25.34 12.33 -34.07
N THR A 69 -25.79 12.14 -32.82
CA THR A 69 -27.13 12.54 -32.33
C THR A 69 -27.09 12.98 -30.87
N SER A 70 -28.05 13.82 -30.46
CA SER A 70 -28.21 14.25 -29.05
C SER A 70 -28.44 13.05 -28.11
N ARG A 71 -29.25 12.07 -28.53
CA ARG A 71 -29.50 10.85 -27.75
C ARG A 71 -28.23 10.05 -27.47
N SER A 72 -27.32 9.95 -28.44
CA SER A 72 -26.02 9.29 -28.24
C SER A 72 -25.10 10.06 -27.28
N HIS A 73 -25.30 11.37 -27.15
CA HIS A 73 -24.54 12.20 -26.24
C HIS A 73 -25.03 12.04 -24.79
N ASP A 74 -26.36 12.05 -24.58
CA ASP A 74 -26.96 11.83 -23.27
C ASP A 74 -26.59 10.46 -22.68
N GLU A 75 -26.55 9.42 -23.52
CA GLU A 75 -26.12 8.09 -23.13
C GLU A 75 -24.68 8.08 -22.60
N LYS A 76 -23.74 8.74 -23.30
CA LYS A 76 -22.34 8.84 -22.85
C LYS A 76 -22.24 9.50 -21.48
N LEU A 77 -22.93 10.63 -21.29
CA LEU A 77 -22.95 11.36 -20.03
C LEU A 77 -23.55 10.50 -18.91
N GLN A 78 -24.63 9.77 -19.17
CA GLN A 78 -25.26 8.88 -18.21
C GLN A 78 -24.34 7.74 -17.79
N VAL A 79 -23.72 7.04 -18.76
CA VAL A 79 -22.79 5.93 -18.50
C VAL A 79 -21.58 6.42 -17.72
N LEU A 80 -20.98 7.55 -18.11
CA LEU A 80 -19.82 8.11 -17.43
C LEU A 80 -20.14 8.50 -15.98
N ARG A 81 -21.26 9.20 -15.74
CA ARG A 81 -21.69 9.57 -14.38
C ARG A 81 -21.96 8.35 -13.50
N SER A 82 -22.60 7.32 -14.06
CA SER A 82 -22.84 6.07 -13.34
C SER A 82 -21.52 5.38 -12.98
N PHE A 83 -20.59 5.30 -13.93
CA PHE A 83 -19.26 4.76 -13.69
C PHE A 83 -18.48 5.53 -12.61
N MET A 84 -18.50 6.86 -12.67
CA MET A 84 -17.85 7.73 -11.67
C MET A 84 -18.44 7.52 -10.28
N SER A 85 -19.77 7.46 -10.15
CA SER A 85 -20.45 7.26 -8.88
C SER A 85 -20.00 5.96 -8.22
N ILE A 86 -20.06 4.83 -8.94
CA ILE A 86 -19.71 3.54 -8.35
C ILE A 86 -18.20 3.43 -8.09
N SER A 87 -17.37 4.05 -8.93
CA SER A 87 -15.93 4.10 -8.70
C SER A 87 -15.59 4.93 -7.46
N ALA A 88 -16.35 6.00 -7.16
CA ALA A 88 -16.20 6.76 -5.93
C ALA A 88 -16.54 5.96 -4.68
N ASP A 89 -17.57 5.10 -4.74
CA ASP A 89 -17.91 4.18 -3.64
C ASP A 89 -16.76 3.19 -3.37
N HIS A 90 -16.20 2.58 -4.42
CA HIS A 90 -15.05 1.69 -4.29
C HIS A 90 -13.80 2.42 -3.76
N ALA A 91 -13.55 3.65 -4.21
CA ALA A 91 -12.45 4.47 -3.69
C ALA A 91 -12.64 4.78 -2.20
N ALA A 92 -13.87 5.02 -1.74
CA ALA A 92 -14.15 5.19 -0.31
C ALA A 92 -13.87 3.91 0.50
N LEU A 93 -14.19 2.73 -0.03
CA LEU A 93 -13.82 1.45 0.59
C LEU A 93 -12.30 1.29 0.70
N THR A 94 -11.53 1.71 -0.32
CA THR A 94 -10.06 1.71 -0.27
C THR A 94 -9.52 2.64 0.82
N ARG A 95 -10.09 3.85 0.98
CA ARG A 95 -9.70 4.76 2.07
C ARG A 95 -10.00 4.16 3.44
N ASN A 96 -11.14 3.50 3.61
CA ASN A 96 -11.48 2.81 4.86
C ASN A 96 -10.50 1.67 5.15
N LEU A 97 -10.12 0.90 4.12
CA LEU A 97 -9.10 -0.14 4.23
C LEU A 97 -7.74 0.44 4.65
N ALA A 98 -7.33 1.57 4.08
CA ALA A 98 -6.11 2.25 4.50
C ALA A 98 -6.16 2.70 5.97
N GLY A 99 -7.31 3.22 6.42
CA GLY A 99 -7.53 3.53 7.84
C GLY A 99 -7.42 2.29 8.74
N ASN A 100 -7.94 1.14 8.31
CA ASN A 100 -7.84 -0.11 9.04
C ASN A 100 -6.40 -0.64 9.09
N ALA A 101 -5.63 -0.52 8.00
CA ALA A 101 -4.22 -0.88 7.97
C ALA A 101 -3.38 -0.02 8.94
N LEU A 102 -3.67 1.28 9.04
CA LEU A 102 -3.01 2.15 10.01
C LEU A 102 -3.32 1.78 11.46
N LYS A 103 -4.58 1.41 11.77
CA LYS A 103 -4.95 0.90 13.10
C LYS A 103 -4.22 -0.39 13.42
N PHE A 104 -4.13 -1.30 12.46
CA PHE A 104 -3.40 -2.55 12.59
C PHE A 104 -1.90 -2.31 12.84
N ASN A 105 -1.25 -1.45 12.05
CA ASN A 105 0.16 -1.10 12.22
C ASN A 105 0.44 -0.53 13.62
N ASN A 106 -0.43 0.34 14.13
CA ASN A 106 -0.34 0.87 15.49
C ASN A 106 -0.47 -0.23 16.56
N ALA A 107 -1.43 -1.16 16.38
CA ALA A 107 -1.61 -2.28 17.32
C ALA A 107 -0.39 -3.23 17.31
N LEU A 108 0.14 -3.55 16.13
CA LEU A 108 1.32 -4.38 15.97
C LEU A 108 2.58 -3.73 16.57
N ASN A 109 2.76 -2.42 16.36
CA ASN A 109 3.86 -1.67 16.95
C ASN A 109 3.74 -1.53 18.47
N SER A 110 2.51 -1.37 18.98
CA SER A 110 2.23 -1.33 20.42
C SER A 110 2.61 -2.66 21.08
N PHE A 111 2.19 -3.78 20.49
CA PHE A 111 2.59 -5.12 20.97
C PHE A 111 4.10 -5.31 20.94
N ASN A 112 4.77 -4.89 19.87
CA ASN A 112 6.23 -4.93 19.77
C ASN A 112 6.92 -4.10 20.87
N THR A 113 6.39 -2.92 21.18
CA THR A 113 6.90 -2.05 22.26
C THR A 113 6.68 -2.65 23.65
N GLU A 114 5.52 -3.30 23.88
CA GLU A 114 5.24 -4.00 25.13
C GLU A 114 6.16 -5.21 25.32
N PHE A 115 6.37 -5.99 24.26
CA PHE A 115 7.29 -7.11 24.26
C PHE A 115 8.74 -6.65 24.55
N LEU A 116 9.15 -5.50 24.01
CA LEU A 116 10.45 -4.90 24.32
C LEU A 116 10.58 -4.52 25.80
N LYS A 117 9.54 -3.95 26.41
CA LYS A 117 9.55 -3.60 27.83
C LYS A 117 9.77 -4.85 28.68
N PHE A 118 9.08 -5.95 28.34
CA PHE A 118 9.31 -7.24 28.97
C PHE A 118 10.75 -7.74 28.75
N ALA A 119 11.25 -7.71 27.51
CA ALA A 119 12.61 -8.16 27.20
C ALA A 119 13.68 -7.37 27.97
N SER A 120 13.52 -6.04 28.06
CA SER A 120 14.44 -5.14 28.76
C SER A 120 14.50 -5.39 30.27
N GLN A 121 13.45 -5.94 30.87
CA GLN A 121 13.46 -6.33 32.29
C GLN A 121 14.22 -7.63 32.55
N ARG A 122 14.40 -8.47 31.52
CA ARG A 122 15.01 -9.80 31.64
C ARG A 122 16.46 -9.84 31.20
N VAL A 123 16.89 -8.90 30.36
CA VAL A 123 18.25 -8.85 29.83
C VAL A 123 19.03 -7.71 30.48
N THR A 124 20.08 -8.05 31.23
CA THR A 124 20.95 -7.08 31.93
C THR A 124 21.89 -6.29 31.01
N ALA A 125 22.12 -6.77 29.77
CA ALA A 125 23.02 -6.14 28.79
C ALA A 125 22.32 -5.89 27.44
N GLY A 126 22.55 -4.72 26.83
CA GLY A 126 22.01 -4.34 25.52
C GLY A 126 20.55 -3.86 25.42
N PRO A 127 19.90 -3.28 26.46
CA PRO A 127 18.58 -2.68 26.27
C PRO A 127 18.64 -1.40 25.41
N ARG A 128 19.83 -0.87 25.07
CA ARG A 128 19.96 0.38 24.32
C ARG A 128 19.60 0.17 22.85
N GLU A 129 20.20 -0.82 22.21
CA GLU A 129 20.06 -1.10 20.78
C GLU A 129 18.62 -1.49 20.43
N LEU A 130 17.99 -2.29 21.29
CA LEU A 130 16.58 -2.67 21.10
C LEU A 130 15.62 -1.49 21.33
N ARG A 131 15.92 -0.60 22.28
CA ARG A 131 15.15 0.64 22.46
C ARG A 131 15.29 1.58 21.26
N GLU A 132 16.50 1.71 20.72
CA GLU A 132 16.74 2.49 19.50
C GLU A 132 15.94 1.92 18.32
N LEU A 133 15.99 0.60 18.11
CA LEU A 133 15.20 -0.07 17.08
C LEU A 133 13.68 0.18 17.25
N SER A 134 13.15 0.06 18.47
CA SER A 134 11.74 0.34 18.75
C SER A 134 11.35 1.80 18.52
N GLN A 135 12.25 2.74 18.81
CA GLN A 135 12.03 4.15 18.49
C GLN A 135 11.97 4.35 16.98
N LYS A 136 12.91 3.78 16.23
CA LYS A 136 12.94 3.88 14.76
C LYS A 136 11.71 3.25 14.10
N LEU A 137 11.17 2.15 14.66
CA LEU A 137 9.90 1.59 14.20
C LEU A 137 8.70 2.53 14.45
N THR A 138 8.71 3.27 15.56
CA THR A 138 7.68 4.27 15.86
C THR A 138 7.78 5.46 14.91
N ASP A 139 9.00 5.91 14.59
CA ASP A 139 9.24 6.96 13.60
C ASP A 139 8.76 6.49 12.20
N LEU A 140 9.04 5.23 11.84
CA LEU A 140 8.59 4.61 10.59
C LEU A 140 7.07 4.59 10.49
N GLU A 141 6.39 4.14 11.54
CA GLU A 141 4.93 4.15 11.62
C GLU A 141 4.37 5.57 11.43
N GLY A 142 5.00 6.57 12.08
CA GLY A 142 4.64 7.98 11.94
C GLY A 142 4.74 8.47 10.50
N ASN A 143 5.79 8.10 9.77
CA ASN A 143 5.99 8.46 8.37
C ASN A 143 5.01 7.73 7.44
N VAL A 144 4.77 6.43 7.66
CA VAL A 144 3.72 5.66 6.94
C VAL A 144 2.36 6.34 7.09
N ARG A 145 2.00 6.74 8.31
CA ARG A 145 0.72 7.42 8.59
C ARG A 145 0.60 8.74 7.83
N LYS A 146 1.63 9.60 7.86
CA LYS A 146 1.63 10.87 7.14
C LYS A 146 1.46 10.66 5.63
N LEU A 147 2.17 9.68 5.09
CA LEU A 147 2.17 9.38 3.67
C LEU A 147 0.82 8.83 3.19
N CYS A 148 0.22 7.87 3.90
CA CYS A 148 -1.12 7.38 3.60
C CYS A 148 -2.16 8.51 3.62
N LEU A 149 -2.07 9.43 4.59
CA LEU A 149 -2.97 10.59 4.67
C LEU A 149 -2.74 11.58 3.52
N ALA A 150 -1.50 11.79 3.09
CA ALA A 150 -1.18 12.66 1.96
C ALA A 150 -1.71 12.07 0.64
N ASN A 151 -1.44 10.78 0.38
CA ASN A 151 -1.94 10.09 -0.81
C ASN A 151 -3.47 10.05 -0.85
N GLY A 152 -4.13 9.88 0.30
CA GLY A 152 -5.60 9.90 0.38
C GLY A 152 -6.25 11.26 0.08
N LYS A 153 -5.49 12.36 0.14
CA LYS A 153 -5.95 13.72 -0.17
C LYS A 153 -5.58 14.18 -1.58
N PHE A 154 -4.74 13.42 -2.28
CA PHE A 154 -4.20 13.80 -3.57
C PHE A 154 -5.24 13.55 -4.66
N SER A 155 -5.83 14.62 -5.21
CA SER A 155 -6.99 14.54 -6.10
C SER A 155 -6.67 14.47 -7.59
N SER A 156 -5.48 14.90 -8.01
CA SER A 156 -5.07 14.90 -9.43
C SER A 156 -3.63 14.43 -9.57
N PRO A 157 -3.38 13.12 -9.46
CA PRO A 157 -2.07 12.57 -9.75
C PRO A 157 -1.75 12.63 -11.23
N ASP A 158 -0.56 13.12 -11.54
CA ASP A 158 0.00 12.94 -12.87
C ASP A 158 0.45 11.48 -13.08
N VAL A 159 0.72 11.14 -14.35
CA VAL A 159 1.20 9.81 -14.73
C VAL A 159 2.55 9.47 -14.08
N THR A 160 3.33 10.49 -13.73
CA THR A 160 4.63 10.39 -13.08
C THR A 160 4.51 9.80 -11.68
N HIS A 161 3.54 10.28 -10.89
CA HIS A 161 3.27 9.75 -9.55
C HIS A 161 2.78 8.30 -9.61
N LEU A 162 1.88 7.98 -10.54
CA LEU A 162 1.41 6.61 -10.71
C LEU A 162 2.57 5.67 -11.09
N THR A 163 3.42 6.09 -12.02
CA THR A 163 4.62 5.34 -12.44
C THR A 163 5.58 5.12 -11.27
N TYR A 164 5.82 6.16 -10.47
CA TYR A 164 6.63 6.07 -9.25
C TYR A 164 6.09 5.02 -8.28
N CYS A 165 4.79 5.01 -8.00
CA CYS A 165 4.17 4.04 -7.10
C CYS A 165 4.15 2.62 -7.64
N ILE A 166 4.00 2.43 -8.96
CA ILE A 166 4.17 1.13 -9.61
C ILE A 166 5.58 0.60 -9.35
N HIS A 167 6.60 1.41 -9.66
CA HIS A 167 8.00 1.02 -9.44
C HIS A 167 8.28 0.68 -7.99
N ARG A 168 7.76 1.48 -7.05
CA ARG A 168 7.92 1.19 -5.63
C ARG A 168 7.22 -0.10 -5.24
N THR A 169 5.99 -0.37 -5.69
CA THR A 169 5.32 -1.64 -5.38
C THR A 169 6.10 -2.84 -5.94
N CYS A 170 6.67 -2.73 -7.14
CA CYS A 170 7.48 -3.77 -7.75
C CYS A 170 8.79 -4.05 -6.99
N ALA A 171 9.46 -3.01 -6.48
CA ALA A 171 10.72 -3.16 -5.74
C ALA A 171 10.59 -3.98 -4.44
N TRP A 172 9.36 -4.20 -3.97
CA TRP A 172 9.07 -4.86 -2.70
C TRP A 172 8.64 -6.32 -2.85
N SER A 173 8.35 -6.76 -4.08
CA SER A 173 8.15 -8.17 -4.36
C SER A 173 9.43 -8.91 -4.02
N LYS A 174 9.41 -9.71 -2.93
CA LYS A 174 10.56 -10.48 -2.38
C LYS A 174 11.22 -11.45 -3.37
N ARG A 175 10.76 -11.53 -4.63
CA ARG A 175 11.46 -12.22 -5.70
C ARG A 175 12.74 -11.44 -5.98
N LYS A 176 13.88 -12.05 -5.62
CA LYS A 176 15.26 -11.62 -5.88
C LYS A 176 15.45 -11.10 -7.31
N SER A 177 15.02 -9.88 -7.62
CA SER A 177 15.47 -9.21 -8.83
C SER A 177 16.90 -8.82 -8.54
N SER A 178 17.82 -9.45 -9.28
CA SER A 178 19.18 -8.95 -9.56
C SER A 178 19.24 -7.44 -9.34
N ARG A 179 20.25 -6.96 -8.58
CA ARG A 179 20.57 -5.54 -8.26
C ARG A 179 20.25 -4.57 -9.40
N ALA A 180 18.98 -4.29 -9.64
CA ALA A 180 18.55 -3.18 -10.43
C ALA A 180 18.72 -2.03 -9.46
N ARG A 181 19.85 -1.32 -9.58
CA ARG A 181 19.94 0.03 -9.05
C ARG A 181 18.78 0.76 -9.70
N MET A 182 17.66 0.86 -9.01
CA MET A 182 16.66 1.86 -9.33
C MET A 182 17.42 3.16 -9.25
N SER A 183 17.78 3.70 -10.40
CA SER A 183 18.30 5.04 -10.47
C SER A 183 17.28 5.89 -9.74
N HIS A 184 17.74 6.67 -8.76
CA HIS A 184 17.05 7.85 -8.27
C HIS A 184 16.90 8.80 -9.47
N GLN A 185 16.08 8.42 -10.44
CA GLN A 185 15.58 9.31 -11.45
C GLN A 185 14.67 10.21 -10.63
N GLN A 186 15.24 11.34 -10.18
CA GLN A 186 14.46 12.45 -9.64
C GLN A 186 13.50 12.81 -10.75
N LEU A 187 12.28 12.29 -10.64
CA LEU A 187 11.18 12.69 -11.48
C LEU A 187 10.94 14.15 -11.10
N THR A 188 11.32 15.07 -11.99
CA THR A 188 11.23 16.50 -11.72
C THR A 188 9.77 16.83 -11.37
N PRO A 189 9.46 17.29 -10.14
CA PRO A 189 8.09 17.54 -9.73
C PRO A 189 7.46 18.59 -10.65
N GLY A 190 6.41 18.21 -11.40
CA GLY A 190 5.65 19.16 -12.21
C GLY A 190 4.76 20.08 -11.36
N THR A 191 4.44 19.67 -10.12
CA THR A 191 3.49 20.37 -9.24
C THR A 191 4.00 20.48 -7.80
N THR A 192 3.57 21.52 -7.08
CA THR A 192 3.92 21.77 -5.67
C THR A 192 3.45 20.66 -4.74
N ASP A 193 2.32 20.03 -5.06
CA ASP A 193 1.73 18.98 -4.24
C ASP A 193 2.53 17.67 -4.36
N PHE A 194 3.02 17.34 -5.57
CA PHE A 194 3.91 16.20 -5.76
C PHE A 194 5.23 16.38 -5.00
N ALA A 195 5.81 17.59 -4.97
CA ALA A 195 7.02 17.86 -4.20
C ALA A 195 6.84 17.60 -2.68
N THR A 196 5.63 17.77 -2.15
CA THR A 196 5.33 17.45 -0.75
C THR A 196 5.29 15.94 -0.51
N ILE A 197 4.63 15.20 -1.40
CA ILE A 197 4.55 13.74 -1.34
C ILE A 197 5.93 13.10 -1.54
N ASP A 198 6.72 13.61 -2.49
CA ASP A 198 8.08 13.17 -2.76
C ASP A 198 8.97 13.27 -1.52
N ARG A 199 8.95 14.40 -0.81
CA ARG A 199 9.65 14.56 0.47
C ARG A 199 9.19 13.57 1.54
N LEU A 200 7.91 13.21 1.57
CA LEU A 200 7.40 12.21 2.51
C LEU A 200 7.91 10.81 2.16
N TYR A 201 8.03 10.48 0.88
CA TYR A 201 8.67 9.25 0.43
C TYR A 201 10.17 9.22 0.76
N GLU A 202 10.89 10.31 0.52
CA GLU A 202 12.31 10.44 0.91
C GLU A 202 12.49 10.23 2.42
N GLN A 203 11.64 10.85 3.24
CA GLN A 203 11.65 10.65 4.69
C GLN A 203 11.37 9.20 5.08
N LEU A 204 10.41 8.55 4.42
CA LEU A 204 10.12 7.14 4.66
C LEU A 204 11.32 6.25 4.34
N ASP A 205 11.97 6.46 3.19
CA ASP A 205 13.13 5.67 2.77
C ASP A 205 14.34 5.89 3.69
N LEU A 206 14.57 7.14 4.15
CA LEU A 206 15.58 7.45 5.16
C LEU A 206 15.29 6.70 6.46
N THR A 207 14.08 6.81 7.00
CA THR A 207 13.72 6.12 8.25
C THR A 207 13.75 4.60 8.10
N ARG A 208 13.38 4.05 6.94
CA ARG A 208 13.52 2.62 6.65
C ARG A 208 14.98 2.17 6.70
N ASN A 209 15.90 2.95 6.14
CA ASN A 209 17.33 2.64 6.19
C ASN A 209 17.86 2.69 7.63
N GLU A 210 17.39 3.66 8.42
CA GLU A 210 17.72 3.74 9.85
C GLU A 210 17.19 2.53 10.64
N VAL A 211 15.96 2.07 10.36
CA VAL A 211 15.39 0.84 10.95
C VAL A 211 16.25 -0.36 10.57
N ALA A 212 16.64 -0.51 9.30
CA ALA A 212 17.48 -1.61 8.84
C ALA A 212 18.86 -1.61 9.54
N HIS A 213 19.46 -0.42 9.73
CA HIS A 213 20.71 -0.28 10.46
C HIS A 213 20.55 -0.63 11.95
N ALA A 214 19.54 -0.07 12.63
CA ALA A 214 19.24 -0.37 14.03
C ALA A 214 18.95 -1.87 14.25
N GLN A 215 18.24 -2.49 13.31
CA GLN A 215 17.95 -3.91 13.30
C GLN A 215 19.23 -4.75 13.19
N TYR A 216 20.13 -4.39 12.27
CA TYR A 216 21.42 -5.06 12.12
C TYR A 216 22.27 -4.91 13.39
N THR A 217 22.39 -3.72 13.94
CA THR A 217 23.11 -3.47 15.20
C THR A 217 22.54 -4.31 16.34
N ALA A 218 21.22 -4.34 16.51
CA ALA A 218 20.57 -5.17 17.52
C ALA A 218 20.89 -6.67 17.33
N GLN A 219 20.85 -7.18 16.10
CA GLN A 219 21.16 -8.58 15.80
C GLN A 219 22.65 -8.93 16.03
N VAL A 220 23.57 -8.00 15.81
CA VAL A 220 25.01 -8.21 16.04
C VAL A 220 25.34 -8.15 17.54
N CYS A 221 24.78 -7.18 18.26
CA CYS A 221 25.01 -7.01 19.69
C CYS A 221 24.39 -8.17 20.51
N HIS A 222 23.24 -8.67 20.09
CA HIS A 222 22.60 -9.82 20.72
C HIS A 222 22.89 -11.08 19.92
N ARG A 223 23.99 -11.77 20.26
CA ARG A 223 24.26 -13.12 19.73
C ARG A 223 22.99 -13.98 19.91
N LYS A 224 22.64 -14.79 18.90
CA LYS A 224 21.43 -15.65 18.80
C LYS A 224 21.21 -16.66 19.95
N THR A 225 21.96 -16.58 21.03
CA THR A 225 21.88 -17.47 22.19
C THR A 225 20.72 -17.12 23.12
N ASP A 226 20.19 -15.89 23.06
CA ASP A 226 19.01 -15.52 23.84
C ASP A 226 17.74 -15.55 22.97
N ALA A 227 16.78 -16.38 23.40
CA ALA A 227 15.52 -16.58 22.70
C ALA A 227 14.64 -15.32 22.74
N ILE A 228 14.71 -14.51 23.81
CA ILE A 228 13.88 -13.31 23.98
C ILE A 228 14.32 -12.22 22.99
N THR A 229 15.62 -11.93 22.93
CA THR A 229 16.19 -10.96 21.97
C THR A 229 16.03 -11.43 20.52
N THR A 230 16.15 -12.73 20.25
CA THR A 230 15.86 -13.30 18.92
C THR A 230 14.40 -13.12 18.53
N ALA A 231 13.46 -13.36 19.44
CA ALA A 231 12.04 -13.12 19.20
C ALA A 231 11.75 -11.63 18.94
N GLN A 232 12.34 -10.74 19.74
CA GLN A 232 12.19 -9.29 19.60
C GLN A 232 12.67 -8.81 18.23
N THR A 233 13.87 -9.19 17.83
CA THR A 233 14.44 -8.77 16.53
C THR A 233 13.66 -9.35 15.34
N THR A 234 13.19 -10.59 15.45
CA THR A 234 12.33 -11.22 14.43
C THR A 234 11.00 -10.48 14.30
N MET A 235 10.36 -10.15 15.43
CA MET A 235 9.12 -9.39 15.48
C MET A 235 9.30 -7.98 14.90
N SER A 236 10.36 -7.26 15.28
CA SER A 236 10.69 -5.95 14.74
C SER A 236 10.85 -5.95 13.21
N THR A 237 11.48 -7.00 12.66
CA THR A 237 11.60 -7.16 11.20
C THR A 237 10.23 -7.36 10.56
N LEU A 238 9.39 -8.22 11.15
CA LEU A 238 8.02 -8.42 10.67
C LEU A 238 7.21 -7.12 10.72
N VAL A 239 7.27 -6.37 11.82
CA VAL A 239 6.57 -5.09 11.97
C VAL A 239 6.98 -4.12 10.86
N SER A 240 8.28 -3.93 10.64
CA SER A 240 8.78 -3.05 9.59
C SER A 240 8.38 -3.50 8.19
N ASP A 241 8.48 -4.79 7.89
CA ASP A 241 8.14 -5.36 6.59
C ASP A 241 6.66 -5.14 6.26
N GLU A 242 5.76 -5.46 7.21
CA GLU A 242 4.31 -5.34 6.99
C GLU A 242 3.87 -3.88 6.89
N MET A 243 4.43 -2.99 7.72
CA MET A 243 4.12 -1.55 7.66
C MET A 243 4.32 -0.99 6.26
N ILE A 244 5.46 -1.29 5.64
CA ILE A 244 5.78 -0.70 4.34
C ILE A 244 5.15 -1.46 3.16
N ALA A 245 4.97 -2.78 3.29
CA ALA A 245 4.22 -3.54 2.30
C ALA A 245 2.77 -3.03 2.18
N LEU A 246 2.09 -2.85 3.33
CA LEU A 246 0.73 -2.31 3.38
C LEU A 246 0.68 -0.87 2.85
N GLU A 247 1.62 -0.02 3.29
CA GLU A 247 1.69 1.36 2.81
C GLU A 247 1.86 1.43 1.30
N SER A 248 2.78 0.65 0.72
CA SER A 248 3.02 0.63 -0.73
C SER A 248 1.82 0.18 -1.54
N GLY A 249 1.19 -0.93 -1.16
CA GLY A 249 0.03 -1.42 -1.87
C GLY A 249 -1.16 -0.47 -1.79
N LEU A 250 -1.43 0.10 -0.61
CA LEU A 250 -2.58 0.97 -0.40
C LEU A 250 -2.37 2.37 -0.99
N SER A 251 -1.17 2.93 -0.91
CA SER A 251 -0.81 4.17 -1.60
C SER A 251 -1.01 4.02 -3.11
N PHE A 252 -0.56 2.90 -3.69
CA PHE A 252 -0.80 2.59 -5.10
C PHE A 252 -2.30 2.54 -5.44
N PHE A 253 -3.11 1.83 -4.64
CA PHE A 253 -4.57 1.76 -4.87
C PHE A 253 -5.24 3.14 -4.82
N LEU A 254 -4.87 3.98 -3.84
CA LEU A 254 -5.42 5.33 -3.72
C LEU A 254 -5.09 6.19 -4.94
N ILE A 255 -3.85 6.12 -5.43
CA ILE A 255 -3.41 6.90 -6.60
C ILE A 255 -4.10 6.43 -7.88
N VAL A 256 -4.30 5.12 -8.05
CA VAL A 256 -5.07 4.59 -9.19
C VAL A 256 -6.49 5.14 -9.19
N TRP A 257 -7.16 5.21 -8.02
CA TRP A 257 -8.48 5.81 -7.92
C TRP A 257 -8.48 7.29 -8.25
N SER A 258 -7.54 8.06 -7.69
CA SER A 258 -7.46 9.49 -7.96
C SER A 258 -7.18 9.78 -9.43
N ALA A 259 -6.29 9.02 -10.08
CA ALA A 259 -6.02 9.15 -11.51
C ALA A 259 -7.27 8.86 -12.35
N LEU A 260 -7.94 7.74 -12.07
CA LEU A 260 -9.17 7.35 -12.76
C LEU A 260 -10.28 8.40 -12.61
N GLN A 261 -10.44 8.95 -11.41
CA GLN A 261 -11.43 9.99 -11.12
C GLN A 261 -11.11 11.30 -11.85
N SER A 262 -9.82 11.69 -11.89
CA SER A 262 -9.35 12.86 -12.65
C SER A 262 -9.67 12.70 -14.13
N ASP A 263 -9.28 11.58 -14.74
CA ASP A 263 -9.54 11.31 -16.16
C ASP A 263 -11.04 11.28 -16.47
N CYS A 264 -11.86 10.69 -15.59
CA CYS A 264 -13.31 10.71 -15.77
C CYS A 264 -13.89 12.13 -15.69
N ALA A 265 -13.38 12.96 -14.79
CA ALA A 265 -13.81 14.36 -14.69
C ALA A 265 -13.41 15.15 -15.94
N ASP A 266 -12.20 14.97 -16.44
CA ASP A 266 -11.72 15.61 -17.68
C ASP A 266 -12.57 15.21 -18.89
N ILE A 267 -12.87 13.92 -19.03
CA ILE A 267 -13.77 13.42 -20.08
C ILE A 267 -15.18 14.01 -19.90
N LEU A 268 -15.69 14.09 -18.68
CA LEU A 268 -17.02 14.65 -18.42
C LEU A 268 -17.08 16.13 -18.82
N HIS A 269 -16.07 16.92 -18.43
CA HIS A 269 -15.97 18.33 -18.77
C HIS A 269 -15.85 18.55 -20.29
N TRP A 270 -15.03 17.73 -20.95
CA TRP A 270 -14.86 17.73 -22.39
C TRP A 270 -16.18 17.43 -23.12
N LEU A 271 -16.92 16.40 -22.67
CA LEU A 271 -18.22 16.06 -23.25
C LEU A 271 -19.25 17.19 -23.02
N GLN A 272 -19.31 17.76 -21.82
CA GLN A 272 -20.32 18.80 -21.51
C GLN A 272 -20.07 20.12 -22.24
N ASN A 273 -18.81 20.49 -22.48
CA ASN A 273 -18.45 21.80 -23.01
C ASN A 273 -17.37 21.70 -24.11
N PRO A 274 -17.64 21.04 -25.25
CA PRO A 274 -16.63 20.78 -26.28
C PRO A 274 -16.07 22.05 -26.91
N ARG A 275 -16.80 23.18 -26.85
CA ARG A 275 -16.32 24.49 -27.35
C ARG A 275 -15.28 25.14 -26.44
N ASN A 276 -15.36 24.89 -25.14
CA ASN A 276 -14.49 25.51 -24.14
C ASN A 276 -13.30 24.61 -23.78
N HIS A 277 -13.37 23.32 -24.12
CA HIS A 277 -12.30 22.35 -23.94
C HIS A 277 -11.99 21.70 -25.30
N PRO A 278 -11.27 22.40 -26.21
CA PRO A 278 -10.94 21.84 -27.51
C PRO A 278 -9.92 20.70 -27.42
N GLU A 279 -9.13 20.67 -26.35
CA GLU A 279 -8.13 19.62 -26.12
C GLU A 279 -8.82 18.30 -25.75
N THR A 280 -8.46 17.25 -26.48
CA THR A 280 -8.97 15.90 -26.22
C THR A 280 -8.31 15.36 -24.95
N PRO A 281 -9.08 14.80 -23.99
CA PRO A 281 -8.53 14.26 -22.75
C PRO A 281 -7.44 13.22 -23.02
N GLY A 282 -6.36 13.23 -22.22
CA GLY A 282 -5.20 12.37 -22.43
C GLY A 282 -5.54 10.88 -22.49
N ALA A 283 -6.48 10.41 -21.67
CA ALA A 283 -6.94 9.02 -21.69
C ALA A 283 -7.63 8.62 -23.02
N ILE A 284 -8.28 9.57 -23.70
CA ILE A 284 -8.89 9.36 -25.02
C ILE A 284 -7.80 9.36 -26.09
N VAL A 285 -6.83 10.27 -26.03
CA VAL A 285 -5.66 10.29 -26.94
C VAL A 285 -4.91 8.95 -26.86
N ALA A 286 -4.61 8.48 -25.65
CA ALA A 286 -3.93 7.20 -25.44
C ALA A 286 -4.71 6.00 -26.02
N LEU A 287 -6.04 6.03 -25.96
CA LEU A 287 -6.88 5.02 -26.60
C LEU A 287 -6.73 5.08 -28.14
N LEU A 288 -6.75 6.27 -28.73
CA LEU A 288 -6.69 6.46 -30.18
C LEU A 288 -5.32 6.13 -30.78
N ASP A 289 -4.23 6.39 -30.05
CA ASP A 289 -2.86 6.22 -30.54
C ASP A 289 -2.39 4.76 -30.58
N GLY A 290 -3.10 3.83 -29.95
CA GLY A 290 -2.71 2.42 -29.97
C GLY A 290 -3.55 1.46 -29.14
N GLY A 291 -4.65 1.92 -28.54
CA GLY A 291 -5.57 1.11 -27.74
C GLY A 291 -5.02 0.63 -26.39
N GLN A 292 -3.73 0.79 -26.14
CA GLN A 292 -3.07 0.38 -24.89
C GLN A 292 -2.98 1.56 -23.93
N THR A 293 -3.88 1.59 -22.96
CA THR A 293 -3.82 2.56 -21.86
C THR A 293 -3.01 1.98 -20.69
N LEU A 294 -2.41 2.85 -19.88
CA LEU A 294 -1.75 2.46 -18.63
C LEU A 294 -2.71 1.67 -17.71
N TYR A 295 -4.00 1.99 -17.74
CA TYR A 295 -5.03 1.30 -16.96
C TYR A 295 -5.19 -0.17 -17.31
N ALA A 296 -5.05 -0.55 -18.60
CA ALA A 296 -5.10 -1.95 -18.99
C ALA A 296 -3.94 -2.74 -18.36
N THR A 297 -2.71 -2.22 -18.46
CA THR A 297 -1.52 -2.81 -17.85
C THR A 297 -1.65 -2.90 -16.32
N VAL A 298 -2.15 -1.84 -15.67
CA VAL A 298 -2.39 -1.84 -14.22
C VAL A 298 -3.44 -2.88 -13.83
N ALA A 299 -4.52 -3.02 -14.60
CA ALA A 299 -5.55 -4.03 -14.31
C ALA A 299 -4.99 -5.46 -14.37
N ASP A 300 -4.19 -5.78 -15.39
CA ASP A 300 -3.59 -7.11 -15.52
C ASP A 300 -2.54 -7.40 -14.42
N ALA A 301 -1.79 -6.37 -14.00
CA ALA A 301 -0.90 -6.47 -12.86
C ALA A 301 -1.67 -6.71 -11.54
N LEU A 302 -2.80 -6.03 -11.35
CA LEU A 302 -3.68 -6.25 -10.19
C LEU A 302 -4.30 -7.64 -10.19
N ASP A 303 -4.68 -8.19 -11.34
CA ASP A 303 -5.13 -9.58 -11.45
C ASP A 303 -4.04 -10.57 -11.06
N THR A 304 -2.79 -10.30 -11.45
CA THR A 304 -1.63 -11.10 -11.01
C THR A 304 -1.42 -10.99 -9.51
N CYS A 305 -1.57 -9.80 -8.93
CA CYS A 305 -1.51 -9.57 -7.48
C CYS A 305 -2.60 -10.37 -6.75
N VAL A 306 -3.84 -10.32 -7.26
CA VAL A 306 -4.94 -11.15 -6.80
C VAL A 306 -4.50 -12.62 -6.90
N MET A 307 -4.17 -13.16 -8.06
CA MET A 307 -3.76 -14.58 -8.18
C MET A 307 -2.62 -15.01 -7.23
N GLY A 308 -1.72 -14.09 -6.85
CA GLY A 308 -0.63 -14.34 -5.90
C GLY A 308 -1.05 -14.49 -4.43
N ILE A 309 -2.25 -14.06 -4.03
CA ILE A 309 -2.74 -14.17 -2.64
C ILE A 309 -3.66 -15.41 -2.52
N ASP A 310 -3.13 -16.56 -2.10
CA ASP A 310 -3.90 -17.80 -2.03
C ASP A 310 -5.10 -17.72 -1.04
N PRO A 311 -6.36 -17.86 -1.51
CA PRO A 311 -7.56 -17.90 -0.66
C PRO A 311 -7.55 -18.99 0.42
N SER A 312 -6.78 -20.07 0.24
CA SER A 312 -6.70 -21.19 1.20
C SER A 312 -6.20 -20.75 2.59
N HIS A 313 -5.39 -19.68 2.64
CA HIS A 313 -4.88 -19.11 3.88
C HIS A 313 -5.96 -18.39 4.71
N PHE A 314 -7.14 -18.15 4.15
CA PHE A 314 -8.24 -17.41 4.79
C PHE A 314 -9.44 -18.30 5.16
N THR A 315 -9.49 -19.52 4.61
CA THR A 315 -10.64 -20.43 4.76
C THR A 315 -10.41 -21.53 5.80
N ASN A 316 -9.18 -21.75 6.24
CA ASN A 316 -8.87 -22.70 7.31
C ASN A 316 -8.95 -22.01 8.69
N PRO A 317 -9.78 -22.53 9.61
CA PRO A 317 -9.99 -21.96 10.94
C PRO A 317 -8.74 -21.95 11.82
#